data_AF-A0A2X4RP97-F1
#
_entry.id   AF-A0A2X4RP97-F1
#
_cell.length_a   1.000
_cell.length_b   1.000
_cell.length_c   1.000
_cell.angle_alpha   90.00
_cell.angle_beta   90.00
_cell.angle_gamma   90.00
#
_symmetry.space_group_name_H-M   'P 1'
#
loop_
_entity.id
_entity.type
_entity.pdbx_description
1 polymer ?
#
loop_
_entity_poly.entity_id
_entity_poly.type
_entity_poly.pdbx_seq_one_letter_code
_entity_poly.pdbx_strand_id
1 'polypeptide(L)'
;MNLDPQEVKPSITRLKRARGQIDAVIRMLESGEECEAAITQLAAAAKAIDRAGYSVIAAGLKRCYSEEGPDGIDAEKMEKLFLSLS
;
A
#
# COMPACT_ATOMS: atom_id res chain seq x y z
N MET A 1 -12.16 9.39 9.24
CA MET A 1 -11.97 7.98 8.84
C MET A 1 -10.89 7.38 9.71
N ASN A 2 -11.26 6.62 10.73
CA ASN A 2 -10.32 5.79 11.50
C ASN A 2 -10.49 4.36 11.01
N LEU A 3 -9.40 3.70 10.65
CA LEU A 3 -9.42 2.31 10.18
C LEU A 3 -9.29 1.38 11.39
N ASP A 4 -10.12 0.34 11.47
CA ASP A 4 -9.95 -0.69 12.49
C ASP A 4 -8.66 -1.48 12.17
N PRO A 5 -7.71 -1.60 13.11
CA PRO A 5 -6.51 -2.42 12.92
C PRO A 5 -6.77 -3.86 12.46
N GLN A 6 -7.93 -4.44 12.79
CA GLN A 6 -8.34 -5.77 12.32
C GLN A 6 -8.70 -5.77 10.83
N GLU A 7 -9.37 -4.73 10.33
CA GLU A 7 -9.76 -4.59 8.92
C GLU A 7 -8.54 -4.41 8.01
N VAL A 8 -7.51 -3.73 8.50
CA VAL A 8 -6.27 -3.48 7.73
C VAL A 8 -5.14 -4.45 8.05
N LYS A 9 -5.36 -5.46 8.90
CA LYS A 9 -4.36 -6.47 9.26
C LYS A 9 -3.69 -7.12 8.04
N PRO A 10 -4.41 -7.50 6.96
CA PRO A 10 -3.77 -8.02 5.75
C PRO A 10 -2.84 -7.00 5.07
N SER A 11 -3.22 -5.73 5.04
CA SER A 11 -2.40 -4.63 4.50
C SER A 11 -1.14 -4.42 5.35
N ILE A 12 -1.26 -4.46 6.68
CA ILE A 12 -0.12 -4.39 7.60
C ILE A 12 0.86 -5.53 7.34
N THR A 13 0.39 -6.77 7.17
CA THR A 13 1.27 -7.91 6.87
C THR A 13 1.99 -7.73 5.52
N ARG A 14 1.33 -7.17 4.50
CA ARG A 14 1.99 -6.85 3.22
C ARG A 14 3.05 -5.76 3.37
N LEU A 15 2.74 -4.68 4.10
CA LEU A 15 3.70 -3.60 4.36
C LEU A 15 4.92 -4.08 5.15
N LYS A 16 4.73 -5.00 6.11
CA LYS A 16 5.85 -5.64 6.83
C LYS A 16 6.76 -6.44 5.90
N ARG A 17 6.20 -7.11 4.87
CA ARG A 17 7.00 -7.81 3.84
C ARG A 17 7.72 -6.82 2.93
N ALA A 18 7.02 -5.77 2.47
CA ALA A 18 7.61 -4.71 1.66
C ALA A 18 8.79 -4.04 2.38
N ARG A 19 8.68 -3.80 3.70
CA ARG A 19 9.79 -3.31 4.53
C ARG A 19 11.01 -4.22 4.43
N GLY A 20 10.83 -5.53 4.56
CA GLY A 20 11.95 -6.47 4.42
C GLY A 20 12.58 -6.47 3.02
N GLN A 21 11.79 -6.22 1.98
CA GLN A 21 12.31 -6.05 0.61
C GLN A 21 13.11 -4.75 0.47
N ILE A 22 12.63 -3.65 1.04
CA ILE A 22 13.36 -2.38 1.07
C ILE A 22 14.67 -2.53 1.83
N ASP A 23 14.65 -3.18 3.00
CA ASP A 23 15.87 -3.44 3.78
C ASP A 23 16.88 -4.28 2.97
N ALA A 24 16.40 -5.20 2.12
CA ALA A 24 17.25 -5.96 1.22
C ALA A 24 17.85 -5.07 0.12
N VAL A 25 17.04 -4.25 -0.55
CA VAL A 25 17.51 -3.30 -1.57
C VAL A 25 18.56 -2.35 -1.00
N ILE A 26 18.35 -1.81 0.20
CA ILE A 26 19.34 -0.96 0.87
C ILE A 26 20.68 -1.68 1.01
N ARG A 27 20.68 -2.92 1.52
CA ARG A 27 21.91 -3.72 1.65
C ARG A 27 22.58 -4.00 0.31
N MET A 28 21.81 -4.26 -0.74
CA MET A 28 22.33 -4.49 -2.10
C MET A 28 23.08 -3.25 -2.58
N LEU A 29 22.50 -2.06 -2.39
CA LEU A 29 23.11 -0.79 -2.78
C LEU A 29 24.35 -0.46 -1.94
N GLU A 30 24.31 -0.69 -0.63
CA GLU A 30 25.44 -0.49 0.27
C GLU A 30 26.61 -1.45 -0.03
N SER A 31 26.31 -2.65 -0.52
CA SER A 31 27.31 -3.68 -0.85
C SER A 31 27.82 -3.59 -2.29
N GLY A 32 27.28 -2.66 -3.10
CA GLY A 32 27.67 -2.50 -4.50
C GLY A 32 27.22 -3.66 -5.42
N GLU A 33 26.08 -4.28 -5.13
CA GLU A 33 25.50 -5.34 -5.98
C GLU A 33 25.00 -4.81 -7.33
N GLU A 34 24.71 -5.74 -8.25
CA GLU A 34 24.22 -5.43 -9.60
C GLU A 34 22.94 -4.58 -9.60
N CYS A 35 22.98 -3.52 -10.43
CA CYS A 35 21.91 -2.53 -10.53
C CYS A 35 20.57 -3.17 -10.94
N GLU A 36 20.59 -4.08 -11.92
CA GLU A 36 19.38 -4.74 -12.41
C GLU A 36 18.69 -5.58 -11.32
N ALA A 37 19.48 -6.23 -10.46
CA ALA A 37 18.95 -7.01 -9.35
C ALA A 37 18.28 -6.10 -8.31
N ALA A 38 18.93 -4.98 -7.95
CA ALA A 38 18.39 -4.00 -7.00
C ALA A 38 17.09 -3.36 -7.52
N ILE A 39 17.06 -2.98 -8.81
CA ILE A 39 15.86 -2.42 -9.45
C ILE A 39 14.71 -3.43 -9.48
N THR A 40 14.99 -4.71 -9.75
CA THR A 40 13.98 -5.77 -9.73
C THR A 40 13.35 -5.93 -8.35
N GLN A 41 14.17 -5.95 -7.29
CA GLN A 41 13.67 -6.03 -5.91
C GLN A 41 12.91 -4.77 -5.50
N LEU A 42 13.38 -3.59 -5.90
CA LEU A 42 12.71 -2.33 -5.64
C LEU A 42 11.32 -2.27 -6.32
N ALA A 43 11.22 -2.70 -7.57
CA ALA A 43 9.94 -2.80 -8.28
C ALA A 43 8.97 -3.78 -7.60
N ALA A 44 9.49 -4.90 -7.07
CA ALA A 44 8.68 -5.83 -6.30
C ALA A 44 8.16 -5.21 -4.98
N ALA A 45 9.00 -4.42 -4.29
CA ALA A 45 8.61 -3.69 -3.09
C ALA A 45 7.55 -2.62 -3.38
N ALA A 46 7.74 -1.82 -4.43
CA ALA A 46 6.77 -0.81 -4.88
C ALA A 46 5.40 -1.44 -5.14
N LYS A 47 5.36 -2.52 -5.93
CA LYS A 47 4.11 -3.26 -6.21
C LYS A 47 3.44 -3.83 -4.96
N ALA A 48 4.22 -4.21 -3.95
CA ALA A 48 3.67 -4.67 -2.68
C ALA A 48 3.05 -3.53 -1.86
N ILE A 49 3.64 -2.34 -1.92
CA ILE A 49 3.12 -1.11 -1.30
C ILE A 49 1.81 -0.70 -1.97
N ASP A 50 1.76 -0.61 -3.30
CA ASP A 50 0.56 -0.21 -4.05
C ASP A 50 -0.62 -1.12 -3.71
N ARG A 51 -0.39 -2.44 -3.72
CA ARG A 51 -1.42 -3.43 -3.35
C ARG A 51 -1.91 -3.26 -1.92
N ALA A 52 -1.04 -2.89 -0.98
CA ALA A 52 -1.43 -2.61 0.39
C ALA A 52 -2.25 -1.32 0.47
N GLY A 53 -1.84 -0.27 -0.24
CA GLY A 53 -2.55 1.00 -0.32
C GLY A 53 -3.95 0.86 -0.91
N TYR A 54 -4.11 0.16 -2.05
CA TYR A 54 -5.42 -0.11 -2.64
C TYR A 54 -6.34 -0.89 -1.70
N SER A 55 -5.77 -1.86 -0.97
CA SER A 55 -6.54 -2.62 0.04
C SER A 55 -7.01 -1.75 1.20
N VAL A 56 -6.25 -0.72 1.57
CA VAL A 56 -6.66 0.26 2.61
C VAL A 56 -7.77 1.18 2.10
N ILE A 57 -7.63 1.70 0.88
CA ILE A 57 -8.66 2.54 0.25
C ILE A 57 -9.98 1.75 0.13
N ALA A 58 -9.92 0.50 -0.33
CA ALA A 58 -11.10 -0.37 -0.45
C ALA A 58 -11.77 -0.63 0.91
N ALA A 59 -10.99 -0.81 1.98
CA ALA A 59 -11.53 -0.95 3.33
C ALA A 59 -12.25 0.32 3.80
N GLY A 60 -11.65 1.49 3.56
CA GLY A 60 -12.26 2.79 3.86
C GLY A 60 -13.58 3.01 3.09
N LEU A 61 -13.59 2.72 1.78
CA LEU A 61 -14.79 2.78 0.93
C LEU A 61 -15.92 1.89 1.45
N LYS A 62 -15.62 0.63 1.76
CA LYS A 62 -16.61 -0.33 2.27
C LYS A 62 -17.22 0.18 3.58
N ARG A 63 -16.40 0.77 4.44
CA ARG A 63 -16.84 1.34 5.71
C ARG A 63 -17.75 2.55 5.51
N CYS A 64 -17.33 3.55 4.73
CA CYS A 64 -18.17 4.71 4.40
C CYS A 64 -19.53 4.28 3.85
N TYR A 65 -19.54 3.33 2.90
CA TYR A 65 -20.78 2.79 2.35
C TYR A 65 -21.67 2.10 3.40
N SER A 66 -21.07 1.38 4.35
CA SER A 66 -21.80 0.62 5.36
C SER A 66 -22.32 1.49 6.51
N GLU A 67 -21.61 2.56 6.86
CA GLU A 67 -21.97 3.46 7.98
C GLU A 67 -22.88 4.61 7.52
N GLU A 68 -22.63 5.16 6.33
CA GLU A 68 -23.25 6.42 5.86
C GLU A 68 -24.06 6.24 4.57
N GLY A 69 -24.06 5.03 3.97
CA GLY A 69 -24.73 4.76 2.70
C GLY A 69 -24.00 5.38 1.50
N PRO A 70 -24.67 5.46 0.32
CA PRO A 70 -24.06 5.99 -0.90
C PRO A 70 -23.58 7.44 -0.76
N ASP A 71 -24.30 8.27 -0.01
CA ASP A 71 -24.04 9.70 0.14
C ASP A 71 -22.82 10.00 1.04
N GLY A 72 -22.35 9.01 1.82
CA GLY A 72 -21.11 9.11 2.61
C GLY A 72 -19.83 8.88 1.80
N ILE A 73 -19.94 8.57 0.51
CA ILE A 73 -18.79 8.39 -0.37
C ILE A 73 -18.47 9.70 -1.10
N ASP A 74 -17.38 10.34 -0.69
CA ASP A 74 -16.77 11.44 -1.45
C ASP A 74 -15.89 10.86 -2.59
N ALA A 75 -16.48 10.75 -3.78
CA ALA A 75 -15.83 10.18 -4.95
C ALA A 75 -14.55 10.94 -5.37
N GLU A 76 -14.55 12.26 -5.31
CA GLU A 76 -13.40 13.09 -5.69
C GLU A 76 -12.22 12.86 -4.73
N LYS A 77 -12.50 12.76 -3.44
CA LYS A 77 -11.48 12.42 -2.44
C LYS A 77 -10.95 11.00 -2.64
N MET A 78 -11.80 10.03 -2.97
CA MET A 78 -11.36 8.65 -3.23
C MET A 78 -10.49 8.55 -4.47
N GLU A 79 -10.84 9.27 -5.54
CA GLU A 79 -10.02 9.36 -6.75
C GLU A 79 -8.63 9.94 -6.45
N LYS A 80 -8.56 11.06 -5.71
CA LYS A 80 -7.27 11.66 -5.30
C LYS A 80 -6.39 10.69 -4.50
N LEU A 81 -6.99 9.92 -3.59
CA LEU A 81 -6.26 8.90 -2.83
C LEU A 81 -5.75 7.78 -3.74
N PHE A 82 -6.55 7.34 -4.71
CA PHE A 82 -6.15 6.30 -5.65
C PHE A 82 -4.98 6.74 -6.54
N LEU A 83 -5.05 7.96 -7.09
CA LEU A 83 -3.99 8.54 -7.92
C LEU A 83 -2.69 8.82 -7.16
N SER A 84 -2.73 8.93 -5.83
CA SER A 84 -1.52 9.06 -5.01
C SER A 84 -0.68 7.77 -4.92
N LEU A 85 -1.24 6.64 -5.38
CA LEU A 85 -0.65 5.30 -5.36
C LEU A 85 -0.39 4.75 -6.77
N SER A 86 -0.38 5.61 -7.79
CA SER A 86 -0.19 5.25 -9.21
C SER A 86 1.01 5.96 -9.82
#